data_AF-A0A932SFC5-F1
#
_entry.id   AF-A0A932SFC5-F1
#
_cell.length_a   1.000
_cell.length_b   1.000
_cell.length_c   1.000
_cell.angle_alpha   90.00
_cell.angle_beta   90.00
_cell.angle_gamma   90.00
#
_symmetry.space_group_name_H-M   'P 1'
#
loop_
_entity.id
_entity.type
_entity.pdbx_description
1 polymer ?
#
loop_
_entity_poly.entity_id
_entity_poly.type
_entity_poly.pdbx_seq_one_letter_code
_entity_poly.pdbx_strand_id
1 'polypeptide(L)'
;MDTPSKKINSPEEDELELKRIELAKSSELLAEKELELTTLRNAMLHFEHRYLIEVVIKYVELDEINAQIAEKIARENPQDTAFQEKSETARETANSTAKEFRSHEIPKEKEEEFSKDFKPSEEIKKLYRQIAIKIHPDKATGEKEKEHQTKLMAEVNDAYAAGDIERLRQ
;
A
#
# COMPACT_ATOMS: atom_id res chain seq x y z
N MET A 1 -3.14 60.05 23.15
CA MET A 1 -3.54 58.82 23.86
C MET A 1 -4.55 58.14 22.97
N ASP A 2 -4.09 57.51 21.89
CA ASP A 2 -4.95 56.82 20.94
C ASP A 2 -5.12 55.38 21.41
N THR A 3 -6.25 55.10 22.05
CA THR A 3 -6.68 53.74 22.36
C THR A 3 -7.15 53.07 21.06
N PRO A 4 -6.65 51.88 20.71
CA PRO A 4 -7.08 51.21 19.50
C PRO A 4 -8.51 50.71 19.68
N SER A 5 -9.42 51.27 18.88
CA SER A 5 -10.81 50.85 18.79
C SER A 5 -10.87 49.35 18.44
N LYS A 6 -11.36 48.54 19.38
CA LYS A 6 -11.55 47.09 19.19
C LYS A 6 -12.66 46.92 18.15
N LYS A 7 -12.30 46.57 16.91
CA LYS A 7 -13.28 46.19 15.88
C LYS A 7 -14.11 45.03 16.46
N ILE A 8 -15.40 45.26 16.62
CA ILE A 8 -16.38 44.23 16.95
C ILE A 8 -16.71 43.59 15.60
N ASN A 9 -16.33 42.32 15.44
CA ASN A 9 -16.65 41.54 14.24
C ASN A 9 -18.17 41.39 14.09
N SER A 10 -18.64 41.21 12.86
CA SER A 10 -20.05 40.85 12.64
C SER A 10 -20.32 39.39 13.05
N PRO A 11 -21.58 39.03 13.35
CA PRO A 11 -21.94 37.63 13.63
C PRO A 11 -21.50 36.66 12.52
N GLU A 12 -21.55 37.09 11.27
CA GLU A 12 -21.09 36.32 10.11
C GLU A 12 -19.55 36.17 10.07
N GLU A 13 -18.81 37.19 10.49
CA GLU A 13 -17.35 37.13 10.60
C GLU A 13 -16.90 36.17 11.71
N ASP A 14 -17.60 36.17 12.85
CA ASP A 14 -17.36 35.24 13.96
C ASP A 14 -17.71 33.79 13.55
N GLU A 15 -18.83 33.56 12.87
CA GLU A 15 -19.20 32.23 12.36
C GLU A 15 -18.18 31.72 11.32
N LEU A 16 -17.72 32.59 10.42
CA LEU A 16 -16.69 32.25 9.44
C LEU A 16 -15.37 31.85 10.12
N GLU A 17 -14.97 32.54 11.18
CA GLU A 17 -13.78 32.18 11.96
C GLU A 17 -13.92 30.79 12.58
N LEU A 18 -15.08 30.50 13.20
CA LEU A 18 -15.37 29.17 13.76
C LEU A 18 -15.31 28.08 12.68
N LYS A 19 -15.88 28.33 11.49
CA LYS A 19 -15.86 27.39 10.36
C LYS A 19 -14.45 27.15 9.82
N ARG A 20 -13.61 28.17 9.78
CA ARG A 20 -12.19 28.04 9.38
C ARG A 20 -11.40 27.18 10.36
N ILE A 21 -11.65 27.33 11.66
CA ILE A 21 -11.03 26.50 12.70
C ILE A 21 -11.48 25.03 12.56
N GLU A 22 -12.77 24.79 12.35
CA GLU A 22 -13.33 23.46 12.13
C GLU A 22 -12.74 22.78 10.88
N LEU A 23 -12.63 23.53 9.78
CA LEU A 23 -12.03 23.06 8.53
C LEU A 23 -10.54 22.73 8.71
N ALA A 24 -9.79 23.55 9.43
CA ALA A 24 -8.37 23.31 9.70
C ALA A 24 -8.16 22.02 10.49
N LYS A 25 -8.95 21.82 11.55
CA LYS A 25 -8.91 20.59 12.37
C LYS A 25 -9.27 19.35 11.55
N SER A 26 -10.32 19.44 10.73
CA SER A 26 -10.75 18.33 9.88
C SER A 26 -9.70 18.00 8.79
N SER A 27 -9.07 19.03 8.22
CA SER A 27 -7.99 18.84 7.23
C SER A 27 -6.77 18.15 7.82
N GLU A 28 -6.39 18.49 9.04
CA GLU A 28 -5.28 17.84 9.75
C GLU A 28 -5.58 16.37 10.04
N LEU A 29 -6.79 16.08 10.53
CA LEU A 29 -7.23 14.70 10.77
C LEU A 29 -7.26 13.88 9.48
N LEU A 30 -7.72 14.47 8.37
CA LEU A 30 -7.74 13.79 7.08
C LEU A 30 -6.34 13.42 6.62
N ALA A 31 -5.39 14.36 6.66
CA ALA A 31 -4.00 14.09 6.29
C ALA A 31 -3.33 13.01 7.17
N GLU A 32 -3.66 12.96 8.47
CA GLU A 32 -3.19 11.89 9.36
C GLU A 32 -3.80 10.53 8.94
N LYS A 33 -5.10 10.47 8.61
CA LYS A 33 -5.74 9.23 8.17
C LYS A 33 -5.26 8.76 6.81
N GLU A 34 -4.99 9.66 5.89
CA GLU A 34 -4.36 9.32 4.61
C GLU A 34 -2.95 8.78 4.82
N LEU A 35 -2.16 9.40 5.69
CA LEU A 35 -0.84 8.90 6.06
C LEU A 35 -0.91 7.49 6.65
N GLU A 36 -1.81 7.26 7.61
CA GLU A 36 -2.04 5.93 8.20
C GLU A 36 -2.40 4.91 7.12
N LEU A 37 -3.33 5.25 6.23
CA LEU A 37 -3.80 4.37 5.16
C LEU A 37 -2.68 4.03 4.17
N THR A 38 -1.94 5.04 3.71
CA THR A 38 -0.79 4.85 2.80
C THR A 38 0.30 4.03 3.48
N THR A 39 0.53 4.23 4.77
CA THR A 39 1.50 3.43 5.56
C THR A 39 1.08 1.97 5.64
N LEU A 40 -0.18 1.70 5.98
CA LEU A 40 -0.71 0.34 6.10
C LEU A 40 -0.70 -0.40 4.76
N ARG A 41 -1.06 0.29 3.66
CA ARG A 41 -1.01 -0.28 2.32
C ARG A 41 0.41 -0.72 1.94
N ASN A 42 1.40 0.16 2.14
CA ASN A 42 2.79 -0.17 1.84
C ASN A 42 3.34 -1.28 2.75
N ALA A 43 3.00 -1.25 4.05
CA ALA A 43 3.35 -2.33 4.96
C ALA A 43 2.76 -3.68 4.54
N MET A 44 1.51 -3.70 4.07
CA MET A 44 0.86 -4.91 3.57
C MET A 44 1.53 -5.44 2.30
N LEU A 45 1.84 -4.55 1.34
CA LEU A 45 2.56 -4.93 0.11
C LEU A 45 3.94 -5.53 0.40
N HIS A 46 4.71 -4.91 1.30
CA HIS A 46 6.02 -5.44 1.69
C HIS A 46 5.90 -6.77 2.43
N PHE A 47 4.91 -6.90 3.32
CA PHE A 47 4.66 -8.16 4.02
C PHE A 47 4.26 -9.28 3.07
N GLU A 48 3.33 -9.01 2.15
CA GLU A 48 2.87 -9.97 1.15
C GLU A 48 4.03 -10.48 0.29
N HIS A 49 4.86 -9.57 -0.21
CA HIS A 49 6.05 -9.93 -0.98
C HIS A 49 7.02 -10.81 -0.16
N ARG A 50 7.35 -10.40 1.07
CA ARG A 50 8.21 -11.19 1.97
C ARG A 50 7.62 -12.58 2.24
N TYR A 51 6.31 -12.65 2.46
CA TYR A 51 5.61 -13.91 2.68
C TYR A 51 5.70 -14.83 1.46
N LEU A 52 5.50 -14.28 0.26
CA LEU A 52 5.62 -15.03 -0.99
C LEU A 52 7.01 -15.66 -1.14
N ILE A 53 8.08 -14.85 -1.02
CA ILE A 53 9.45 -15.32 -1.24
C ILE A 53 9.99 -16.22 -0.12
N GLU A 54 9.55 -16.05 1.13
CA GLU A 54 10.08 -16.83 2.26
C GLU A 54 9.29 -18.11 2.56
N VAL A 55 7.97 -18.06 2.30
CA VAL A 55 7.03 -19.11 2.69
C VAL A 55 6.43 -19.78 1.47
N VAL A 56 5.86 -19.02 0.52
CA VAL A 56 5.13 -19.62 -0.60
C VAL A 56 6.05 -20.40 -1.54
N ILE A 57 7.28 -19.93 -1.78
CA ILE A 57 8.25 -20.71 -2.56
C ILE A 57 8.48 -22.12 -2.00
N LYS A 58 8.48 -22.26 -0.67
CA LYS A 58 8.65 -23.55 0.00
C LYS A 58 7.43 -24.45 -0.16
N TYR A 59 6.23 -23.88 -0.25
CA TYR A 59 5.02 -24.63 -0.57
C TYR A 59 5.02 -25.09 -2.03
N VAL A 60 5.47 -24.25 -2.96
CA VAL A 60 5.63 -24.66 -4.37
C VAL A 60 6.62 -25.83 -4.49
N GLU A 61 7.77 -25.75 -3.81
CA GLU A 61 8.74 -26.84 -3.77
C GLU A 61 8.16 -28.11 -3.13
N LEU A 62 7.42 -27.97 -2.02
CA LEU A 62 6.78 -29.08 -1.34
C LEU A 62 5.75 -29.78 -2.24
N ASP A 63 4.90 -29.03 -2.92
CA ASP A 63 3.87 -29.58 -3.80
C ASP A 63 4.49 -30.27 -5.02
N GLU A 64 5.57 -29.70 -5.58
CA GLU A 64 6.31 -30.33 -6.66
C GLU A 64 6.93 -31.67 -6.21
N ILE A 65 7.54 -31.72 -5.03
CA ILE A 65 8.09 -32.96 -4.46
C ILE A 65 6.96 -33.97 -4.22
N ASN A 66 5.82 -33.54 -3.67
CA ASN A 66 4.67 -34.41 -3.44
C ASN A 66 4.12 -34.99 -4.75
N ALA A 67 4.03 -34.18 -5.80
CA ALA A 67 3.64 -34.63 -7.13
C ALA A 67 4.62 -35.67 -7.68
N GLN A 68 5.93 -35.43 -7.60
CA GLN A 68 6.96 -36.37 -8.04
C GLN A 68 6.91 -37.71 -7.29
N ILE A 69 6.66 -37.68 -5.98
CA ILE A 69 6.49 -38.88 -5.16
C ILE A 69 5.24 -39.65 -5.61
N ALA A 70 4.11 -38.96 -5.75
CA ALA A 70 2.84 -39.58 -6.15
C ALA A 70 2.94 -40.20 -7.56
N GLU A 71 3.57 -39.50 -8.51
CA GLU A 71 3.82 -39.99 -9.88
C GLU A 71 4.70 -41.24 -9.89
N LYS A 72 5.74 -41.28 -9.04
CA LYS A 72 6.60 -42.46 -8.95
C LYS A 72 5.84 -43.66 -8.40
N ILE A 73 5.04 -43.46 -7.35
CA ILE A 73 4.20 -44.52 -6.76
C ILE A 73 3.17 -45.01 -7.77
N ALA A 74 2.51 -44.11 -8.50
CA ALA A 74 1.54 -44.46 -9.54
C ALA A 74 2.19 -45.24 -10.70
N ARG A 75 3.42 -44.89 -11.08
CA ARG A 75 4.19 -45.62 -12.11
C ARG A 75 4.55 -47.03 -11.67
N GLU A 76 4.87 -47.22 -10.38
CA GLU A 76 5.14 -48.53 -9.80
C GLU A 76 3.86 -49.37 -9.61
N ASN A 77 2.67 -48.72 -9.57
CA ASN A 77 1.37 -49.37 -9.37
C ASN A 77 0.36 -49.00 -10.48
N PRO A 78 0.56 -49.43 -11.75
CA PRO A 78 -0.25 -48.95 -12.88
C PRO A 78 -1.72 -49.35 -12.85
N GLN A 79 -2.05 -50.42 -12.11
CA GLN A 79 -3.41 -50.97 -12.03
C GLN A 79 -4.21 -50.44 -10.83
N ASP A 80 -3.56 -49.70 -9.93
CA ASP A 80 -4.22 -49.14 -8.76
C ASP A 80 -4.70 -47.72 -9.08
N THR A 81 -6.00 -47.59 -9.30
CA THR A 81 -6.64 -46.32 -9.66
C THR A 81 -6.49 -45.27 -8.57
N ALA A 82 -6.39 -45.66 -7.29
CA ALA A 82 -6.23 -44.72 -6.20
C ALA A 82 -4.85 -44.04 -6.23
N PHE A 83 -3.80 -44.73 -6.69
CA PHE A 83 -2.49 -44.11 -6.89
C PHE A 83 -2.46 -43.21 -8.13
N GLN A 84 -3.20 -43.55 -9.19
CA GLN A 84 -3.34 -42.66 -10.36
C GLN A 84 -4.04 -41.35 -9.98
N GLU A 85 -5.19 -41.42 -9.29
CA GLU A 85 -5.93 -40.23 -8.84
C GLU A 85 -5.09 -39.35 -7.90
N LYS A 86 -4.34 -39.95 -6.98
CA LYS A 86 -3.41 -39.21 -6.11
C LYS A 86 -2.29 -38.50 -6.89
N SER A 87 -1.79 -39.13 -7.93
CA SER A 87 -0.79 -38.52 -8.81
C SER A 87 -1.35 -37.32 -9.56
N GLU A 88 -2.55 -37.45 -10.11
CA GLU A 88 -3.22 -36.37 -10.84
C GLU A 88 -3.51 -35.17 -9.93
N THR A 89 -4.13 -35.41 -8.78
CA THR A 89 -4.46 -34.37 -7.79
C THR A 89 -3.21 -33.66 -7.24
N ALA A 90 -2.13 -34.39 -6.97
CA ALA A 90 -0.87 -33.79 -6.53
C ALA A 90 -0.25 -32.92 -7.62
N ARG A 91 -0.29 -33.37 -8.89
CA ARG A 91 0.21 -32.59 -10.03
C ARG A 91 -0.63 -31.34 -10.30
N GLU A 92 -1.96 -31.43 -10.21
CA GLU A 92 -2.86 -30.28 -10.31
C GLU A 92 -2.55 -29.25 -9.23
N THR A 93 -2.37 -29.71 -7.99
CA THR A 93 -2.01 -28.85 -6.85
C THR A 93 -0.70 -28.12 -7.11
N ALA A 94 0.38 -28.85 -7.46
CA ALA A 94 1.69 -28.27 -7.78
C ALA A 94 1.62 -27.24 -8.93
N ASN A 95 0.84 -27.53 -9.96
CA ASN A 95 0.64 -26.60 -11.08
C ASN A 95 -0.10 -25.33 -10.65
N SER A 96 -1.12 -25.47 -9.79
CA SER A 96 -1.89 -24.34 -9.27
C SER A 96 -1.03 -23.45 -8.39
N THR A 97 -0.34 -24.01 -7.39
CA THR A 97 0.50 -23.23 -6.46
C THR A 97 1.67 -22.57 -7.18
N ALA A 98 2.31 -23.25 -8.13
CA ALA A 98 3.35 -22.64 -8.96
C ALA A 98 2.81 -21.51 -9.85
N LYS A 99 1.57 -21.62 -10.38
CA LYS A 99 0.95 -20.57 -11.18
C LYS A 99 0.60 -19.35 -10.34
N GLU A 100 0.03 -19.56 -9.15
CA GLU A 100 -0.28 -18.49 -8.20
C GLU A 100 0.97 -17.77 -7.73
N PHE A 101 2.06 -18.50 -7.44
CA PHE A 101 3.33 -17.87 -7.11
C PHE A 101 3.86 -16.97 -8.25
N ARG A 102 3.90 -17.51 -9.48
CA ARG A 102 4.34 -16.74 -10.67
C ARG A 102 3.50 -15.51 -10.96
N SER A 103 2.20 -15.51 -10.64
CA SER A 103 1.37 -14.32 -10.86
C SER A 103 1.67 -13.17 -9.90
N HIS A 104 2.37 -13.44 -8.79
CA HIS A 104 2.78 -12.45 -7.80
C HIS A 104 4.28 -12.16 -7.84
N GLU A 105 5.03 -12.71 -8.82
CA GLU A 105 6.43 -12.35 -9.02
C GLU A 105 6.55 -10.88 -9.40
N ILE A 106 7.38 -10.15 -8.65
CA ILE A 106 7.73 -8.77 -8.98
C ILE A 106 9.05 -8.72 -9.78
N PRO A 107 9.30 -7.64 -10.55
CA PRO A 107 10.58 -7.47 -11.23
C PRO A 107 11.75 -7.51 -10.24
N LYS A 108 12.83 -8.19 -10.62
CA LYS A 108 14.03 -8.36 -9.76
C LYS A 108 14.62 -7.03 -9.30
N GLU A 109 14.49 -5.98 -10.11
CA GLU A 109 14.96 -4.64 -9.78
C GLU A 109 14.25 -4.05 -8.54
N LYS A 110 13.04 -4.53 -8.22
CA LYS A 110 12.25 -4.10 -7.05
C LYS A 110 12.30 -5.09 -5.89
N GLU A 111 12.90 -6.26 -6.07
CA GLU A 111 12.93 -7.33 -5.07
C GLU A 111 13.60 -6.86 -3.77
N GLU A 112 14.70 -6.11 -3.87
CA GLU A 112 15.38 -5.54 -2.70
C GLU A 112 14.51 -4.52 -1.94
N GLU A 113 13.70 -3.73 -2.64
CA GLU A 113 12.80 -2.71 -2.07
C GLU A 113 11.73 -3.36 -1.20
N PHE A 114 11.08 -4.41 -1.72
CA PHE A 114 10.01 -5.14 -1.03
C PHE A 114 10.51 -6.25 -0.10
N SER A 115 11.81 -6.56 -0.09
CA SER A 115 12.39 -7.55 0.83
C SER A 115 12.46 -7.08 2.29
N LYS A 116 12.35 -5.76 2.52
CA LYS A 116 12.50 -5.13 3.84
C LYS A 116 11.17 -4.67 4.42
N ASP A 117 11.10 -4.64 5.75
CA ASP A 117 9.96 -4.03 6.45
C ASP A 117 9.77 -2.57 6.03
N PHE A 118 8.53 -2.21 5.68
CA PHE A 118 8.17 -0.81 5.45
C PHE A 118 8.13 -0.06 6.79
N LYS A 119 9.19 0.69 7.09
CA LYS A 119 9.33 1.51 8.30
C LYS A 119 9.73 2.94 7.94
N PRO A 120 8.77 3.76 7.46
CA PRO A 120 9.05 5.15 7.09
C PRO A 120 9.46 5.96 8.33
N SER A 121 10.42 6.87 8.15
CA SER A 121 10.91 7.73 9.22
C SER A 121 9.86 8.77 9.63
N GLU A 122 9.95 9.27 10.86
CA GLU A 122 9.07 10.35 11.34
C GLU A 122 9.22 11.64 10.53
N GLU A 123 10.40 11.88 9.93
CA GLU A 123 10.63 13.02 9.05
C GLU A 123 9.77 12.93 7.78
N ILE A 124 9.78 11.77 7.12
CA ILE A 124 8.99 11.51 5.90
C ILE A 124 7.49 11.62 6.20
N LYS A 125 7.04 11.02 7.31
CA LYS A 125 5.65 11.12 7.77
C LYS A 125 5.22 12.57 8.00
N LYS A 126 6.08 13.36 8.63
CA LYS A 126 5.81 14.78 8.88
C LYS A 126 5.69 15.55 7.56
N LEU A 127 6.59 15.32 6.62
CA LEU A 127 6.59 15.99 5.34
C LEU A 127 5.36 15.63 4.51
N TYR A 128 5.00 14.35 4.46
CA TYR A 128 3.75 13.88 3.84
C TYR A 128 2.53 14.66 4.34
N ARG A 129 2.33 14.76 5.67
CA ARG A 129 1.17 15.50 6.22
C ARG A 129 1.16 16.96 5.83
N GLN A 130 2.34 17.61 5.85
CA GLN A 130 2.45 19.02 5.47
C GLN A 130 2.08 19.25 4.01
N ILE A 131 2.41 18.33 3.12
CA ILE A 131 2.07 18.41 1.70
C ILE A 131 0.59 18.08 1.51
N ALA A 132 0.12 16.95 2.05
CA ALA A 132 -1.27 16.51 1.95
C ALA A 132 -2.24 17.62 2.37
N ILE A 133 -1.99 18.30 3.50
CA ILE A 133 -2.82 19.43 3.94
C ILE A 133 -2.87 20.55 2.89
N LYS A 134 -1.80 20.81 2.13
CA LYS A 134 -1.74 21.89 1.13
C LYS A 134 -2.38 21.52 -0.20
N ILE A 135 -2.18 20.30 -0.66
CA ILE A 135 -2.53 19.88 -2.04
C ILE A 135 -3.69 18.88 -2.08
N HIS A 136 -4.41 18.67 -0.98
CA HIS A 136 -5.50 17.70 -0.93
C HIS A 136 -6.59 18.01 -1.97
N PRO A 137 -7.03 17.05 -2.81
CA PRO A 137 -7.99 17.27 -3.88
C PRO A 137 -9.36 17.83 -3.41
N ASP A 138 -9.75 17.58 -2.17
CA ASP A 138 -11.00 18.16 -1.60
C ASP A 138 -10.92 19.67 -1.34
N LYS A 139 -9.73 20.27 -1.39
CA LYS A 139 -9.57 21.74 -1.32
C LYS A 139 -9.72 22.40 -2.69
N ALA A 140 -9.79 21.63 -3.77
CA ALA A 140 -9.99 22.15 -5.10
C ALA A 140 -11.37 22.79 -5.27
N THR A 141 -11.41 23.91 -5.99
CA THR A 141 -12.63 24.66 -6.27
C THR A 141 -13.29 24.28 -7.60
N GLY A 142 -12.62 23.47 -8.42
CA GLY A 142 -13.13 22.97 -9.69
C GLY A 142 -12.47 21.67 -10.16
N GLU A 143 -13.07 21.03 -11.16
CA GLU A 143 -12.67 19.69 -11.61
C GLU A 143 -11.22 19.62 -12.11
N LYS A 144 -10.76 20.61 -12.89
CA LYS A 144 -9.38 20.64 -13.40
C LYS A 144 -8.34 20.76 -12.28
N GLU A 145 -8.64 21.55 -11.27
CA GLU A 145 -7.77 21.71 -10.09
C GLU A 145 -7.76 20.42 -9.27
N LYS A 146 -8.93 19.79 -9.09
CA LYS A 146 -9.07 18.51 -8.40
C LYS A 146 -8.26 17.41 -9.09
N GLU A 147 -8.33 17.31 -10.42
CA GLU A 147 -7.53 16.37 -11.20
C GLU A 147 -6.02 16.62 -11.02
N HIS A 148 -5.59 17.88 -11.05
CA HIS A 148 -4.19 18.23 -10.85
C HIS A 148 -3.71 17.85 -9.44
N GLN A 149 -4.46 18.22 -8.41
CA GLN A 149 -4.18 17.87 -7.02
C GLN A 149 -4.20 16.35 -6.78
N THR A 150 -5.09 15.61 -7.44
CA THR A 150 -5.11 14.14 -7.39
C THR A 150 -3.81 13.55 -7.93
N LYS A 151 -3.28 14.08 -9.04
CA LYS A 151 -1.99 13.63 -9.59
C LYS A 151 -0.83 13.94 -8.65
N LEU A 152 -0.77 15.16 -8.11
CA LEU A 152 0.26 15.52 -7.15
C LEU A 152 0.20 14.64 -5.88
N MET A 153 -1.00 14.34 -5.39
CA MET A 153 -1.17 13.46 -4.24
C MET A 153 -0.72 12.03 -4.54
N ALA A 154 -0.91 11.54 -5.77
CA ALA A 154 -0.36 10.25 -6.21
C ALA A 154 1.19 10.27 -6.20
N GLU A 155 1.81 11.33 -6.72
CA GLU A 155 3.28 11.48 -6.70
C GLU A 155 3.84 11.52 -5.26
N VAL A 156 3.13 12.19 -4.34
CA VAL A 156 3.46 12.22 -2.92
C VAL A 156 3.36 10.83 -2.28
N ASN A 157 2.31 10.07 -2.61
CA ASN A 157 2.16 8.69 -2.15
C ASN A 157 3.31 7.81 -2.66
N ASP A 158 3.71 7.95 -3.92
CA ASP A 158 4.82 7.20 -4.52
C ASP A 158 6.16 7.56 -3.86
N ALA A 159 6.43 8.84 -3.63
CA ALA A 159 7.64 9.29 -2.95
C ALA A 159 7.67 8.81 -1.49
N TYR A 160 6.52 8.80 -0.80
CA TYR A 160 6.39 8.26 0.55
C TYR A 160 6.64 6.75 0.59
N ALA A 161 6.09 6.00 -0.36
CA ALA A 161 6.31 4.55 -0.51
C ALA A 161 7.79 4.20 -0.76
N ALA A 162 8.46 4.98 -1.61
CA ALA A 162 9.89 4.81 -1.88
C ALA A 162 10.80 5.30 -0.74
N GLY A 163 10.24 5.99 0.26
CA GLY A 163 11.02 6.66 1.30
C GLY A 163 11.90 7.82 0.78
N ASP A 164 11.54 8.39 -0.38
CA ASP A 164 12.31 9.43 -1.06
C ASP A 164 12.00 10.81 -0.46
N ILE A 165 12.77 11.19 0.57
CA ILE A 165 12.66 12.49 1.25
C ILE A 165 12.85 13.64 0.27
N GLU A 166 13.79 13.51 -0.68
CA GLU A 166 14.15 14.61 -1.57
C GLU A 166 13.02 14.90 -2.56
N ARG A 167 12.33 13.87 -3.07
CA ARG A 167 11.11 14.07 -3.87
C ARG A 167 10.00 14.75 -3.10
N LEU A 168 9.82 14.42 -1.83
CA LEU A 168 8.81 15.07 -0.99
C LEU A 168 9.17 16.54 -0.66
N ARG A 169 10.43 16.96 -0.81
CA ARG A 169 10.85 18.34 -0.51
C ARG A 169 10.69 19.30 -1.69
N GLN A 170 10.50 18.78 -2.90
CA GLN A 170 10.34 19.56 -4.13
C GLN A 170 8.91 20.09 -4.27
#